data_AF-A0A838L8F7-F1
#
_entry.id   AF-A0A838L8F7-F1
#
_cell.length_a   1.000
_cell.length_b   1.000
_cell.length_c   1.000
_cell.angle_alpha   90.00
_cell.angle_beta   90.00
_cell.angle_gamma   90.00
#
_symmetry.space_group_name_H-M   'P 1'
#
loop_
_entity.id
_entity.type
_entity.pdbx_description
1 polymer ?
#
loop_
_entity_poly.entity_id
_entity_poly.type
_entity_poly.pdbx_seq_one_letter_code
_entity_poly.pdbx_strand_id
1 'polypeptide(L)'
;MARPPLRIVEGSDDDPASVTEGTVTLWSNLLTLMGQYLVESGTPKPEILEMLRLLNDTNDATIRSPRVRALASRRLMAVYTAFETS
;
A
#
# COMPACT_ATOMS: atom_id res chain seq x y z
N MET A 1 -1.23 -22.62 -28.33
CA MET A 1 -1.47 -21.17 -28.50
C MET A 1 -0.46 -20.42 -27.64
N ALA A 2 0.44 -19.64 -28.25
CA ALA A 2 1.46 -18.89 -27.53
C ALA A 2 0.85 -17.61 -26.92
N ARG A 3 1.10 -17.34 -25.63
CA ARG A 3 0.70 -16.06 -24.99
C ARG A 3 1.48 -14.92 -25.65
N PRO A 4 0.84 -13.78 -25.94
CA PRO A 4 1.56 -12.61 -26.42
C PRO A 4 2.54 -12.14 -25.32
N PRO A 5 3.72 -11.63 -25.69
CA PRO A 5 4.66 -11.09 -24.72
C PRO A 5 4.00 -9.92 -23.98
N LEU A 6 4.25 -9.85 -22.66
CA LEU A 6 3.83 -8.71 -21.86
C LEU A 6 4.51 -7.47 -22.44
N ARG A 7 3.70 -6.55 -22.97
CA ARG A 7 4.18 -5.24 -23.39
C ARG A 7 4.66 -4.53 -22.14
N ILE A 8 5.98 -4.47 -21.94
CA ILE A 8 6.58 -3.54 -20.99
C ILE A 8 6.26 -2.17 -21.57
N VAL A 9 5.30 -1.49 -20.96
CA VAL A 9 5.11 -0.07 -21.20
C VAL A 9 6.36 0.55 -20.61
N GLU A 10 7.30 0.92 -21.47
CA GLU A 10 8.38 1.85 -21.13
C GLU A 10 7.72 3.20 -20.82
N GLY A 11 7.12 3.28 -19.63
CA GLY A 11 6.95 4.55 -18.95
C GLY A 11 8.35 5.03 -18.62
N SER A 12 8.58 6.34 -18.76
CA SER A 12 9.81 6.97 -18.30
C SER A 12 9.95 6.73 -16.78
N ASP A 13 10.63 5.65 -16.42
CA ASP A 13 10.95 5.24 -15.04
C ASP A 13 11.94 6.21 -14.37
N ASP A 14 12.42 7.22 -15.09
CA ASP A 14 13.35 8.22 -14.59
C ASP A 14 12.67 9.39 -13.83
N ASP A 15 11.32 9.47 -13.83
CA ASP A 15 10.64 10.46 -12.99
C ASP A 15 10.63 9.98 -11.53
N PRO A 16 11.30 10.67 -10.58
CA PRO A 16 11.25 10.30 -9.17
C PRO A 16 9.81 10.24 -8.62
N ALA A 17 8.85 10.95 -9.24
CA ALA A 17 7.44 10.83 -8.87
C ALA A 17 6.82 9.48 -9.27
N SER A 18 7.18 8.90 -10.43
CA SER A 18 6.67 7.59 -10.88
C SER A 18 7.25 6.46 -10.03
N VAL A 19 8.55 6.52 -9.72
CA VAL A 19 9.22 5.59 -8.79
C VAL A 19 8.58 5.67 -7.40
N THR A 20 8.27 6.87 -6.92
CA THR A 20 7.61 7.04 -5.62
C THR A 20 6.19 6.45 -5.62
N GLU A 21 5.43 6.66 -6.69
CA GLU A 21 4.07 6.10 -6.80
C GLU A 21 4.08 4.56 -6.91
N GLY A 22 5.02 4.00 -7.68
CA GLY A 22 5.24 2.56 -7.77
C GLY A 22 5.63 1.97 -6.41
N THR A 23 6.52 2.65 -5.69
CA THR A 23 6.96 2.23 -4.34
C THR A 23 5.80 2.22 -3.36
N VAL A 24 5.02 3.32 -3.26
CA VAL A 24 3.87 3.38 -2.36
C VAL A 24 2.83 2.31 -2.70
N THR A 25 2.62 2.04 -4.00
CA THR A 25 1.69 0.98 -4.44
C THR A 25 2.17 -0.41 -4.02
N LEU A 26 3.46 -0.73 -4.23
CA LEU A 26 4.05 -2.01 -3.82
C LEU A 26 3.91 -2.24 -2.31
N TRP A 27 4.24 -1.23 -1.51
CA TRP A 27 4.08 -1.28 -0.06
C TRP A 27 2.63 -1.53 0.37
N SER A 28 1.68 -0.90 -0.32
CA SER A 28 0.25 -1.07 -0.02
C SER A 28 -0.22 -2.50 -0.29
N ASN A 29 0.21 -3.09 -1.41
CA ASN A 29 -0.10 -4.48 -1.73
C ASN A 29 0.52 -5.45 -0.71
N LEU A 30 1.76 -5.18 -0.27
CA LEU A 30 2.42 -5.96 0.77
C LEU A 30 1.66 -5.90 2.10
N LEU A 31 1.21 -4.72 2.52
CA LEU A 31 0.39 -4.56 3.73
C LEU A 31 -0.92 -5.35 3.64
N THR A 32 -1.58 -5.37 2.49
CA THR A 32 -2.76 -6.21 2.26
C THR A 32 -2.44 -7.70 2.42
N LEU A 33 -1.36 -8.18 1.82
CA LEU A 33 -0.98 -9.60 1.94
C LEU A 33 -0.61 -9.97 3.39
N MET A 34 0.13 -9.10 4.08
CA MET A 34 0.51 -9.33 5.48
C MET A 34 -0.72 -9.32 6.39
N GLY A 35 -1.64 -8.38 6.21
CA GLY A 35 -2.87 -8.37 7.02
C GLY A 35 -3.72 -9.61 6.78
N GLN A 36 -3.82 -10.11 5.55
CA GLN A 36 -4.54 -11.36 5.25
C GLN A 36 -3.90 -12.55 5.96
N TYR A 37 -2.57 -12.68 5.87
CA TYR A 37 -1.84 -13.71 6.59
C TYR A 37 -1.99 -13.61 8.11
N LEU A 38 -1.99 -12.38 8.66
CA LEU A 38 -2.20 -12.15 10.09
C LEU A 38 -3.60 -12.59 10.53
N VAL A 39 -4.64 -12.30 9.75
CA VAL A 39 -6.00 -12.81 10.02
C VAL A 39 -6.01 -14.34 9.99
N GLU A 40 -5.43 -14.95 8.96
CA GLU A 40 -5.37 -16.42 8.81
C GLU A 40 -4.61 -17.11 9.95
N SER A 41 -3.59 -16.45 10.50
CA SER A 41 -2.80 -16.94 11.65
C SER A 41 -3.45 -16.67 13.01
N GLY A 42 -4.66 -16.09 13.04
CA GLY A 42 -5.45 -15.88 14.25
C GLY A 42 -5.29 -14.51 14.90
N THR A 43 -4.63 -13.56 14.24
CA THR A 43 -4.57 -12.18 14.71
C THR A 43 -5.97 -11.55 14.62
N PRO A 44 -6.49 -10.96 15.71
CA PRO A 44 -7.77 -10.28 15.67
C PRO A 44 -7.76 -9.13 14.67
N LYS A 45 -8.77 -9.09 13.80
CA LYS A 45 -8.98 -7.99 12.85
C LYS A 45 -8.92 -6.58 13.49
N PRO A 46 -9.46 -6.32 14.70
CA PRO A 46 -9.32 -5.02 15.35
C PRO A 46 -7.86 -4.60 15.62
N GLU A 47 -6.99 -5.55 15.92
CA GLU A 47 -5.56 -5.29 16.17
C GLU A 47 -4.88 -4.86 14.87
N ILE A 48 -5.19 -5.51 13.75
CA ILE A 48 -4.68 -5.14 12.41
C ILE A 48 -5.16 -3.74 12.02
N LEU A 49 -6.44 -3.42 12.25
CA LEU A 49 -6.99 -2.09 11.97
C LEU A 49 -6.29 -1.01 12.81
N GLU A 50 -5.99 -1.29 14.08
CA GLU A 50 -5.24 -0.37 14.93
C GLU A 50 -3.79 -0.18 14.45
N MET A 51 -3.12 -1.26 14.03
CA MET A 51 -1.76 -1.17 13.45
C MET A 51 -1.75 -0.31 12.18
N LEU A 52 -2.75 -0.47 11.29
CA LEU A 52 -2.89 0.37 10.11
C LEU A 52 -3.11 1.84 10.49
N ARG A 53 -3.96 2.10 11.49
CA ARG A 53 -4.18 3.47 12.00
C ARG A 53 -2.89 4.10 12.53
N LEU A 54 -2.15 3.40 13.38
CA LEU A 54 -0.87 3.87 13.93
C LEU A 54 0.17 4.10 12.83
N LEU A 55 0.18 3.27 11.79
CA LEU A 55 1.04 3.45 10.63
C LEU A 55 0.67 4.72 9.84
N ASN A 56 -0.62 5.02 9.71
CA ASN A 56 -1.07 6.28 9.09
C ASN A 56 -0.57 7.50 9.88
N ASP A 57 -0.75 7.50 11.20
CA ASP A 57 -0.30 8.59 12.06
C ASP A 57 1.23 8.76 12.00
N THR A 58 1.97 7.64 11.95
CA THR A 58 3.42 7.63 11.78
C THR A 58 3.83 8.21 10.42
N ASN A 59 3.14 7.84 9.34
CA ASN A 59 3.38 8.40 8.00
C ASN A 59 3.13 9.91 7.97
N ASP A 60 2.08 10.37 8.64
CA ASP A 60 1.75 11.80 8.71
C ASP A 60 2.84 12.60 9.44
N ALA A 61 3.43 12.03 10.49
CA ALA A 61 4.52 12.65 11.24
C ALA A 61 5.89 12.59 10.53
N THR A 62 6.15 11.57 9.70
CA THR A 62 7.51 11.30 9.17
C THR A 62 7.70 11.66 7.71
N ILE A 63 6.66 11.56 6.87
CA ILE A 63 6.75 11.86 5.44
C ILE A 63 6.75 13.37 5.24
N ARG A 64 7.92 13.90 4.85
CA ARG A 64 8.12 15.35 4.62
C ARG A 64 7.39 15.87 3.39
N SER A 65 7.36 15.10 2.31
CA SER A 65 6.72 15.51 1.05
C SER A 65 5.20 15.46 1.17
N PRO A 66 4.47 16.59 1.04
CA PRO A 66 3.01 16.61 1.14
C PRO A 66 2.33 15.70 0.12
N ARG A 67 2.87 15.62 -1.10
CA ARG A 67 2.35 14.75 -2.16
C ARG A 67 2.50 13.27 -1.80
N VAL A 68 3.66 12.87 -1.33
CA VAL A 68 3.94 11.47 -0.94
C VAL A 68 3.11 11.09 0.27
N ARG A 69 2.97 11.99 1.24
CA ARG A 69 2.12 11.80 2.42
C ARG A 69 0.68 11.56 2.01
N ALA A 70 0.08 12.44 1.22
CA ALA A 70 -1.29 12.29 0.74
C ALA A 70 -1.51 10.98 -0.05
N LEU A 71 -0.53 10.57 -0.87
CA LEU A 71 -0.59 9.31 -1.60
C LEU A 71 -0.54 8.10 -0.66
N ALA A 72 0.38 8.10 0.32
CA ALA A 72 0.53 7.06 1.31
C ALA A 72 -0.74 6.91 2.17
N SER A 73 -1.29 8.03 2.69
CA SER A 73 -2.52 8.02 3.48
C SER A 73 -3.71 7.49 2.67
N ARG A 74 -3.87 7.92 1.41
CA ARG A 74 -4.94 7.41 0.53
C ARG A 74 -4.84 5.91 0.31
N ARG A 75 -3.63 5.41 0.06
CA ARG A 75 -3.41 3.99 -0.21
C ARG A 75 -3.59 3.13 1.04
N LEU A 76 -3.09 3.60 2.18
CA LEU A 76 -3.26 2.92 3.45
C LEU A 76 -4.73 2.89 3.90
N MET A 77 -5.50 3.96 3.70
CA MET A 77 -6.94 3.96 3.95
C MET A 77 -7.70 2.99 3.04
N ALA A 78 -7.24 2.78 1.81
CA ALA A 78 -7.81 1.75 0.94
C ALA A 78 -7.58 0.34 1.50
N VAL A 79 -6.39 0.07 2.06
CA VAL A 79 -6.08 -1.19 2.76
C VAL A 79 -6.95 -1.34 4.01
N TYR A 80 -7.03 -0.29 4.84
CA TYR A 80 -7.88 -0.27 6.03
C TYR A 80 -9.33 -0.62 5.70
N THR A 81 -9.91 0.04 4.68
CA THR A 81 -11.30 -0.20 4.26
C THR A 81 -11.50 -1.62 3.74
N ALA A 82 -10.54 -2.15 2.98
CA ALA A 82 -10.60 -3.52 2.49
C ALA A 82 -10.62 -4.54 3.64
N PHE A 83 -9.84 -4.31 4.70
CA PHE A 83 -9.91 -5.14 5.89
C PHE A 83 -11.20 -4.94 6.66
N GLU A 84 -11.62 -3.70 6.93
CA GLU A 84 -12.81 -3.38 7.71
C GLU A 84 -14.08 -4.01 7.14
N THR A 85 -14.16 -4.14 5.81
CA THR A 85 -15.32 -4.70 5.10
C THR A 85 -15.25 -6.21 4.82
N SER A 86 -14.07 -6.84 4.98
CA SER A 86 -13.87 -8.29 4.81
C SER A 86 -14.31 -9.10 6.02
#